data_AF-A0A8H4RMT5-F1
#
_entry.id   AF-A0A8H4RMT5-F1
#
_cell.length_a   1.000
_cell.length_b   1.000
_cell.length_c   1.000
_cell.angle_alpha   90.00
_cell.angle_beta   90.00
_cell.angle_gamma   90.00
#
_symmetry.space_group_name_H-M   'P 1'
#
loop_
_entity.id
_entity.type
_entity.pdbx_description
1 polymer ?
#
loop_
_entity_poly.entity_id
_entity_poly.type
_entity_poly.pdbx_seq_one_letter_code
_entity_poly.pdbx_strand_id
1 'polypeptide(L)'
;MEALAVLGVASNILQVIDFSSKLVIAATEIHKARTTLQHADLQSAATDLKSLNSKLTTSLNSSGALTEENTELHQLANESILIADELVLLLDSVNAGPNPGRLESFRKATKTAWKRNKIEASAKRLESIREQIQFRILVQIKTELDFSSFRDDAQWRLFDNNTKKIMETIIANGISLQAKIDHQTASLSLRHDHHEETAVQRHEEVLTTIQDKPVLSSVFIPSRQTNRWDMEPDPRNVQRKILNLLDFRQRRDRHEDIAEAHKKTFEWLYQHAECYNKPWDNFLEWLQNGTGIYWVNGKAGSGKSTLMKFVDDEVRTHQVLDIWAERNGLPVVKASYYFWNTGTAMQKSRKGLLQSLLYQILSRQPQLVSVTFSSAFDNEDFDFGDFPSYSEVKRAFNLALRESGEKMNLFLLIDGLDEYDADGSEMSELAEYFQTISNISGVKLLLSSRPLPTFEEAFKQNAQLRLQDLTAADITAFVEDKITTHQRIQELTETD
;
A
#
# COMPACT_ATOMS: atom_id res chain seq x y z
N MET A 1 15.47 -30.84 12.45
CA MET A 1 14.76 -31.77 11.53
C MET A 1 13.32 -31.36 11.29
N GLU A 2 12.55 -30.96 12.31
CA GLU A 2 11.15 -30.51 12.19
C GLU A 2 10.97 -29.27 11.28
N ALA A 3 11.81 -28.25 11.42
CA ALA A 3 11.77 -27.06 10.56
C ALA A 3 12.03 -27.35 9.05
N LEU A 4 12.87 -28.33 8.73
CA LEU A 4 13.15 -28.73 7.33
C LEU A 4 11.96 -29.45 6.69
N ALA A 5 11.27 -30.28 7.46
CA ALA A 5 10.07 -30.96 7.01
C ALA A 5 8.93 -29.96 6.77
N VAL A 6 8.76 -28.98 7.67
CA VAL A 6 7.80 -27.87 7.49
C VAL A 6 8.12 -27.05 6.23
N LEU A 7 9.38 -26.66 6.02
CA LEU A 7 9.80 -25.94 4.81
C LEU A 7 9.59 -26.76 3.53
N GLY A 8 9.85 -28.07 3.59
CA GLY A 8 9.61 -28.98 2.47
C GLY A 8 8.13 -29.08 2.09
N VAL A 9 7.25 -29.23 3.08
CA VAL A 9 5.79 -29.24 2.86
C VAL A 9 5.31 -27.89 2.33
N ALA A 10 5.73 -26.78 2.95
CA ALA A 10 5.39 -25.43 2.53
C ALA A 10 5.81 -25.14 1.08
N SER A 11 7.00 -25.61 0.68
CA SER A 11 7.47 -25.44 -0.70
C SER A 11 6.67 -26.25 -1.71
N ASN A 12 6.32 -27.50 -1.38
CA ASN A 12 5.47 -28.32 -2.25
C ASN A 12 4.10 -27.66 -2.44
N ILE A 13 3.53 -27.04 -1.41
CA ILE A 13 2.28 -26.29 -1.53
C ILE A 13 2.46 -25.06 -2.46
N LEU A 14 3.54 -24.30 -2.31
CA LEU A 14 3.82 -23.15 -3.18
C LEU A 14 3.96 -23.55 -4.65
N GLN A 15 4.54 -24.72 -4.94
CA GLN A 15 4.59 -25.24 -6.31
C GLN A 15 3.19 -25.58 -6.84
N VAL A 16 2.35 -26.25 -6.04
CA VAL A 16 0.97 -26.54 -6.42
C VAL A 16 0.21 -25.24 -6.73
N ILE A 17 0.44 -24.18 -5.97
CA ILE A 17 -0.16 -22.86 -6.19
C ILE A 17 0.36 -22.20 -7.48
N ASP A 18 1.68 -22.18 -7.71
CA ASP A 18 2.29 -21.57 -8.91
C ASP A 18 1.80 -22.25 -10.20
N PHE A 19 1.78 -23.58 -10.22
CA PHE A 19 1.28 -24.34 -11.37
C PHE A 19 -0.23 -24.21 -11.54
N SER A 20 -1.01 -24.18 -10.46
CA SER A 20 -2.45 -23.90 -10.53
C SER A 20 -2.75 -22.51 -11.08
N SER A 21 -1.95 -21.50 -10.71
CA SER A 21 -2.07 -20.13 -11.22
C SER A 21 -1.75 -20.05 -12.71
N LYS A 22 -0.65 -20.68 -13.15
CA LYS A 22 -0.29 -20.82 -14.58
C LYS A 22 -1.40 -21.50 -15.38
N LEU A 23 -2.00 -22.55 -14.83
CA LEU A 23 -3.12 -23.26 -15.45
C LEU A 23 -4.35 -22.34 -15.62
N VAL A 24 -4.69 -21.58 -14.59
CA VAL A 24 -5.81 -20.62 -14.62
C VAL A 24 -5.55 -19.50 -15.64
N ILE A 25 -4.33 -18.98 -15.71
CA ILE A 25 -3.93 -17.95 -16.69
C ILE A 25 -4.02 -18.50 -18.11
N ALA A 26 -3.37 -19.64 -18.38
CA ALA A 26 -3.39 -20.28 -19.70
C ALA A 26 -4.82 -20.61 -20.16
N ALA A 27 -5.66 -21.11 -19.25
CA ALA A 27 -7.06 -21.38 -19.55
C ALA A 27 -7.81 -20.06 -19.84
N THR A 28 -7.60 -19.00 -19.07
CA THR A 28 -8.23 -17.69 -19.31
C THR A 28 -7.79 -17.06 -20.63
N GLU A 29 -6.54 -17.26 -21.05
CA GLU A 29 -5.99 -16.78 -22.32
C GLU A 29 -6.60 -17.52 -23.51
N ILE A 30 -6.74 -18.85 -23.44
CA ILE A 30 -7.43 -19.65 -24.47
C ILE A 30 -8.87 -19.15 -24.67
N HIS A 31 -9.55 -18.79 -23.58
CA HIS A 31 -10.90 -18.22 -23.63
C HIS A 31 -10.93 -16.86 -24.35
N LYS A 32 -9.94 -15.99 -24.12
CA LYS A 32 -9.85 -14.66 -24.74
C LYS A 32 -9.39 -14.70 -26.19
N ALA A 33 -8.44 -15.58 -26.54
CA ALA A 33 -7.74 -15.56 -27.83
C ALA A 33 -8.47 -16.35 -28.95
N ARG A 34 -9.44 -17.24 -28.63
CA ARG A 34 -10.13 -18.10 -29.62
C ARG A 34 -9.19 -18.92 -30.52
N THR A 35 -8.02 -19.31 -30.03
CA THR A 35 -7.00 -20.03 -30.80
C THR A 35 -6.82 -21.48 -30.33
N THR A 36 -6.60 -22.40 -31.28
CA THR A 36 -6.39 -23.84 -31.07
C THR A 36 -4.94 -24.24 -30.76
N LEU A 37 -3.99 -23.29 -30.82
CA LEU A 37 -2.54 -23.54 -30.72
C LEU A 37 -2.02 -23.75 -29.28
N GLN A 38 -2.82 -23.54 -28.24
CA GLN A 38 -2.41 -23.62 -26.82
C GLN A 38 -2.87 -24.90 -26.08
N HIS A 39 -3.46 -25.87 -26.79
CA HIS A 39 -3.97 -27.10 -26.16
C HIS A 39 -2.85 -27.96 -25.53
N ALA A 40 -1.63 -27.91 -26.07
CA ALA A 40 -0.49 -28.70 -25.59
C ALA A 40 0.05 -28.16 -24.24
N ASP A 41 0.16 -26.84 -24.10
CA ASP A 41 0.68 -26.19 -22.88
C ASP A 41 -0.27 -26.40 -21.69
N LEU A 42 -1.57 -26.34 -21.94
CA LEU A 42 -2.60 -26.60 -20.94
C LEU A 42 -2.60 -28.07 -20.47
N GLN A 43 -2.33 -29.01 -21.38
CA GLN A 43 -2.20 -30.43 -21.05
C GLN A 43 -0.90 -30.74 -20.29
N SER A 44 0.20 -30.06 -20.63
CA SER A 44 1.46 -30.15 -19.89
C SER A 44 1.29 -29.62 -18.46
N ALA A 45 0.74 -28.42 -18.30
CA ALA A 45 0.52 -27.81 -16.98
C ALA A 45 -0.42 -28.64 -16.08
N ALA A 46 -1.46 -29.26 -16.66
CA ALA A 46 -2.34 -30.17 -15.93
C ALA A 46 -1.65 -31.46 -15.48
N THR A 47 -0.74 -32.00 -16.31
CA THR A 47 0.04 -33.20 -15.98
C THR A 47 1.05 -32.91 -14.86
N ASP A 48 1.69 -31.75 -14.93
CA ASP A 48 2.62 -31.27 -13.90
C ASP A 48 1.90 -31.05 -12.56
N LEU A 49 0.71 -30.44 -12.59
CA LEU A 49 -0.12 -30.24 -11.40
C LEU A 49 -0.54 -31.57 -10.76
N LYS A 50 -0.97 -32.57 -11.55
CA LYS A 50 -1.28 -33.94 -11.06
C LYS A 50 -0.08 -34.58 -10.37
N SER A 51 1.09 -34.48 -10.99
CA SER A 51 2.35 -35.02 -10.46
C SER A 51 2.70 -34.38 -9.11
N LEU A 52 2.65 -33.05 -9.03
CA LEU A 52 2.95 -32.30 -7.81
C LEU A 52 1.93 -32.58 -6.69
N ASN A 53 0.65 -32.74 -7.04
CA ASN A 53 -0.39 -33.07 -6.07
C ASN A 53 -0.15 -34.45 -5.41
N SER A 54 0.28 -35.43 -6.21
CA SER A 54 0.63 -36.77 -5.71
C SER A 54 1.87 -36.75 -4.80
N LYS A 55 2.85 -35.88 -5.10
CA LYS A 55 4.05 -35.68 -4.28
C LYS A 55 3.73 -34.99 -2.96
N LEU A 56 2.87 -33.97 -2.96
CA LEU A 56 2.41 -33.29 -1.75
C LEU A 56 1.63 -34.25 -0.83
N THR A 57 0.72 -35.04 -1.41
CA THR A 57 -0.03 -36.07 -0.67
C THR A 57 0.89 -37.12 -0.03
N THR A 58 1.90 -37.58 -0.78
CA THR A 58 2.89 -38.55 -0.26
C THR A 58 3.77 -37.91 0.84
N SER A 59 4.14 -36.64 0.69
CA SER A 59 4.95 -35.91 1.68
C SER A 59 4.19 -35.67 2.98
N LEU A 60 2.88 -35.41 2.91
CA LEU A 60 2.00 -35.28 4.08
C LEU A 60 1.83 -36.61 4.82
N ASN A 61 1.67 -37.71 4.08
CA ASN A 61 1.49 -39.04 4.67
C ASN A 61 2.77 -39.63 5.28
N SER A 62 3.94 -39.26 4.78
CA SER A 62 5.25 -39.69 5.29
C SER A 62 5.76 -38.83 6.45
N SER A 63 5.31 -37.58 6.55
CA SER A 63 5.69 -36.63 7.62
C SER A 63 4.80 -36.71 8.86
N GLY A 64 4.18 -37.87 9.13
CA GLY A 64 3.20 -38.09 10.21
C GLY A 64 3.72 -37.99 11.66
N ALA A 65 4.74 -37.16 11.91
CA ALA A 65 5.37 -36.97 13.21
C ALA A 65 5.79 -35.50 13.44
N LEU A 66 5.00 -34.52 12.98
CA LEU A 66 5.16 -33.12 13.38
C LEU A 66 4.00 -32.71 14.27
N THR A 67 4.35 -32.05 15.36
CA THR A 67 3.56 -31.77 16.57
C THR A 67 2.28 -30.95 16.35
N GLU A 68 1.43 -30.84 17.39
CA GLU A 68 0.18 -30.04 17.44
C GLU A 68 0.34 -28.57 16.95
N GLU A 69 1.55 -28.04 16.89
CA GLU A 69 1.86 -26.71 16.35
C GLU A 69 1.69 -26.58 14.82
N ASN A 70 1.65 -27.69 14.06
CA ASN A 70 1.58 -27.66 12.59
C ASN A 70 0.20 -28.04 12.01
N THR A 71 -0.86 -28.13 12.82
CA THR A 71 -2.22 -28.47 12.35
C THR A 71 -2.70 -27.55 11.23
N GLU A 72 -2.36 -26.26 11.31
CA GLU A 72 -2.77 -25.26 10.32
C GLU A 72 -2.02 -25.42 8.98
N LEU A 73 -0.76 -25.89 8.97
CA LEU A 73 -0.03 -26.17 7.74
C LEU A 73 -0.60 -27.40 7.03
N HIS A 74 -0.95 -28.45 7.79
CA HIS A 74 -1.66 -29.61 7.25
C HIS A 74 -3.02 -29.22 6.66
N GLN A 75 -3.74 -28.28 7.29
CA GLN A 75 -5.00 -27.75 6.76
C GLN A 75 -4.78 -27.03 5.41
N LEU A 76 -3.79 -26.14 5.32
CA LEU A 76 -3.45 -25.42 4.08
C LEU A 76 -2.98 -26.35 2.96
N ALA A 77 -2.25 -27.41 3.31
CA ALA A 77 -1.83 -28.43 2.36
C ALA A 77 -3.03 -29.19 1.79
N ASN A 78 -3.95 -29.62 2.65
CA ASN A 78 -5.18 -30.30 2.23
C ASN A 78 -6.08 -29.38 1.38
N GLU A 79 -6.20 -28.10 1.73
CA GLU A 79 -6.97 -27.15 0.93
C GLU A 79 -6.36 -26.94 -0.46
N SER A 80 -5.03 -26.89 -0.55
CA SER A 80 -4.31 -26.79 -1.83
C SER A 80 -4.51 -28.02 -2.71
N ILE A 81 -4.51 -29.22 -2.11
CA ILE A 81 -4.79 -30.49 -2.80
C ILE A 81 -6.21 -30.48 -3.38
N LEU A 82 -7.20 -30.07 -2.59
CA LEU A 82 -8.60 -30.00 -3.02
C LEU A 82 -8.80 -29.05 -4.20
N ILE A 83 -8.18 -27.87 -4.16
CA ILE A 83 -8.28 -26.88 -5.24
C ILE A 83 -7.59 -27.40 -6.51
N ALA A 84 -6.41 -28.01 -6.37
CA ALA A 84 -5.70 -28.61 -7.49
C ALA A 84 -6.50 -29.73 -8.18
N ASP A 85 -7.13 -30.61 -7.40
CA ASP A 85 -8.00 -31.67 -7.93
C ASP A 85 -9.26 -31.11 -8.61
N GLU A 86 -9.89 -30.05 -8.06
CA GLU A 86 -11.02 -29.39 -8.71
C GLU A 86 -10.62 -28.78 -10.06
N LEU A 87 -9.47 -28.11 -10.14
CA LEU A 87 -8.96 -27.53 -11.39
C LEU A 87 -8.62 -28.61 -12.43
N VAL A 88 -8.04 -29.72 -12.00
CA VAL A 88 -7.74 -30.88 -12.85
C VAL A 88 -9.01 -31.53 -13.39
N LEU A 89 -10.02 -31.75 -12.55
CA LEU A 89 -11.30 -32.35 -12.97
C LEU A 89 -12.05 -31.47 -13.95
N LEU A 90 -12.05 -30.15 -13.70
CA LEU A 90 -12.62 -29.18 -14.64
C LEU A 90 -11.93 -29.25 -16.01
N LEU A 91 -10.62 -29.49 -16.04
CA LEU A 91 -9.85 -29.59 -17.27
C LEU A 91 -10.05 -30.91 -18.02
N ASP A 92 -10.09 -32.05 -17.32
CA ASP A 92 -10.33 -33.36 -17.94
C ASP A 92 -11.74 -33.43 -18.56
N SER A 93 -12.73 -32.72 -17.97
CA SER A 93 -14.08 -32.59 -18.54
C SER A 93 -14.12 -31.87 -19.89
N VAL A 94 -13.08 -31.07 -20.21
CA VAL A 94 -12.96 -30.31 -21.46
C VAL A 94 -12.32 -31.16 -22.58
N ASN A 95 -11.56 -32.21 -22.26
CA ASN A 95 -10.78 -33.00 -23.21
C ASN A 95 -11.44 -34.33 -23.67
N ALA A 96 -12.58 -34.74 -23.10
CA ALA A 96 -13.15 -36.08 -23.30
C ALA A 96 -14.13 -36.26 -24.49
N GLY A 97 -13.75 -35.86 -25.72
CA GLY A 97 -14.61 -36.07 -26.90
C GLY A 97 -13.87 -36.38 -28.21
N PRO A 98 -13.84 -37.64 -28.69
CA PRO A 98 -13.23 -38.01 -29.95
C PRO A 98 -14.28 -38.02 -31.08
N ASN A 99 -14.47 -36.89 -31.79
CA ASN A 99 -14.97 -36.92 -33.18
C ASN A 99 -14.87 -35.55 -33.89
N PRO A 100 -14.59 -35.48 -35.21
CA PRO A 100 -14.15 -34.26 -35.89
C PRO A 100 -15.28 -33.28 -36.28
N GLY A 101 -16.53 -33.55 -35.91
CA GLY A 101 -17.70 -32.79 -36.41
C GLY A 101 -18.30 -31.77 -35.43
N ARG A 102 -17.62 -31.38 -34.34
CA ARG A 102 -18.26 -30.72 -33.20
C ARG A 102 -17.53 -29.51 -32.60
N LEU A 103 -16.82 -28.74 -33.42
CA LEU A 103 -16.19 -27.47 -33.00
C LEU A 103 -17.21 -26.41 -32.52
N GLU A 104 -18.46 -26.47 -33.01
CA GLU A 104 -19.57 -25.66 -32.47
C GLU A 104 -20.08 -26.14 -31.10
N SER A 105 -19.91 -27.41 -30.76
CA SER A 105 -20.28 -27.95 -29.43
C SER A 105 -19.20 -27.68 -28.40
N PHE A 106 -17.92 -27.63 -28.82
CA PHE A 106 -16.82 -27.07 -28.02
C PHE A 106 -17.11 -25.63 -27.61
N ARG A 107 -17.66 -24.83 -28.54
CA ARG A 107 -18.10 -23.45 -28.31
C ARG A 107 -19.32 -23.31 -27.37
N LYS A 108 -20.16 -24.34 -27.29
CA LYS A 108 -21.37 -24.38 -26.44
C LYS A 108 -21.10 -24.94 -25.04
N ALA A 109 -20.17 -25.90 -24.93
CA ALA A 109 -19.70 -26.47 -23.67
C ALA A 109 -18.79 -25.48 -22.90
N THR A 110 -17.86 -24.81 -23.59
CA THR A 110 -17.02 -23.75 -22.97
C THR A 110 -17.81 -22.52 -22.53
N LYS A 111 -18.97 -22.24 -23.14
CA LYS A 111 -19.88 -21.15 -22.73
C LYS A 111 -20.69 -21.47 -21.47
N THR A 112 -20.83 -22.75 -21.10
CA THR A 112 -21.77 -23.20 -20.06
C THR A 112 -21.08 -23.90 -18.87
N ALA A 113 -19.94 -24.56 -19.09
CA ALA A 113 -19.18 -25.26 -18.05
C ALA A 113 -18.11 -24.38 -17.37
N TRP A 114 -17.69 -23.30 -18.04
CA TRP A 114 -16.64 -22.42 -17.56
C TRP A 114 -17.24 -21.29 -16.70
N LYS A 115 -17.63 -21.62 -15.46
CA LYS A 115 -18.09 -20.61 -14.50
C LYS A 115 -16.90 -19.73 -14.12
N ARG A 116 -16.69 -18.63 -14.85
CA ARG A 116 -15.66 -17.60 -14.61
C ARG A 116 -15.50 -17.27 -13.12
N ASN A 117 -16.63 -17.14 -12.41
CA ASN A 117 -16.69 -16.88 -10.98
C ASN A 117 -16.04 -17.98 -10.12
N LYS A 118 -16.10 -19.26 -10.52
CA LYS A 118 -15.46 -20.36 -9.78
C LYS A 118 -13.94 -20.31 -9.91
N ILE A 119 -13.43 -20.04 -11.11
CA ILE A 119 -11.98 -20.00 -11.36
C ILE A 119 -11.35 -18.77 -10.74
N GLU A 120 -12.04 -17.64 -10.79
CA GLU A 120 -11.65 -16.43 -10.08
C GLU A 120 -11.67 -16.64 -8.55
N ALA A 121 -12.66 -17.39 -8.04
CA ALA A 121 -12.67 -17.81 -6.64
C ALA A 121 -11.53 -18.77 -6.28
N SER A 122 -11.22 -19.75 -7.13
CA SER A 122 -10.09 -20.67 -6.93
C SER A 122 -8.75 -19.92 -6.96
N ALA A 123 -8.57 -18.96 -7.87
CA ALA A 123 -7.37 -18.12 -7.94
C ALA A 123 -7.21 -17.26 -6.68
N LYS A 124 -8.29 -16.61 -6.23
CA LYS A 124 -8.28 -15.79 -5.00
C LYS A 124 -7.97 -16.63 -3.75
N ARG A 125 -8.47 -17.87 -3.69
CA ARG A 125 -8.17 -18.80 -2.59
C ARG A 125 -6.72 -19.26 -2.60
N LEU A 126 -6.19 -19.65 -3.77
CA LEU A 126 -4.78 -20.03 -3.93
C LEU A 126 -3.82 -18.88 -3.55
N GLU A 127 -4.20 -17.64 -3.86
CA GLU A 127 -3.45 -16.45 -3.45
C GLU A 127 -3.44 -16.26 -1.93
N SER A 128 -4.59 -16.42 -1.28
CA SER A 128 -4.68 -16.35 0.18
C SER A 128 -3.87 -17.44 0.89
N ILE A 129 -3.86 -18.66 0.34
CA ILE A 129 -3.02 -19.75 0.87
C ILE A 129 -1.53 -19.42 0.69
N ARG A 130 -1.15 -18.81 -0.45
CA ARG A 130 0.23 -18.37 -0.71
C ARG A 130 0.73 -17.39 0.32
N GLU A 131 -0.06 -16.35 0.62
CA GLU A 131 0.28 -15.33 1.61
C GLU A 131 0.45 -15.92 3.01
N GLN A 132 -0.46 -16.82 3.42
CA GLN A 132 -0.40 -17.49 4.72
C GLN A 132 0.85 -18.37 4.87
N ILE A 133 1.28 -19.07 3.81
CA ILE A 133 2.47 -19.91 3.83
C ILE A 133 3.74 -19.07 3.84
N GLN A 134 3.81 -18.01 3.04
CA GLN A 134 4.94 -17.09 3.04
C GLN A 134 5.16 -16.45 4.42
N PHE A 135 4.08 -16.05 5.09
CA PHE A 135 4.14 -15.53 6.45
C PHE A 135 4.72 -16.56 7.43
N ARG A 136 4.27 -17.82 7.37
CA ARG A 136 4.76 -18.89 8.26
C ARG A 136 6.24 -19.21 8.03
N ILE A 137 6.67 -19.32 6.77
CA ILE A 137 8.10 -19.49 6.43
C ILE A 137 8.91 -18.35 7.04
N LEU A 138 8.43 -17.11 6.93
CA LEU A 138 9.11 -15.93 7.44
C LEU A 138 9.17 -15.89 8.97
N VAL A 139 8.10 -16.29 9.66
CA VAL A 139 8.08 -16.44 11.13
C VAL A 139 9.05 -17.53 11.58
N GLN A 140 9.11 -18.66 10.87
CA GLN A 140 9.97 -19.78 11.23
C GLN A 140 11.46 -19.49 10.97
N ILE A 141 11.78 -18.74 9.91
CA ILE A 141 13.12 -18.19 9.68
C ILE A 141 13.53 -17.26 10.83
N LYS A 142 12.59 -16.46 11.36
CA LYS A 142 12.83 -15.52 12.45
C LYS A 142 13.08 -16.23 13.79
N THR A 143 12.48 -17.40 14.04
CA THR A 143 12.50 -18.03 15.36
C THR A 143 13.59 -19.08 15.55
N GLU A 144 14.11 -19.75 14.50
CA GLU A 144 14.94 -20.96 14.72
C GLU A 144 16.17 -21.19 13.82
N LEU A 145 16.53 -20.34 12.85
CA LEU A 145 17.59 -20.70 11.88
C LEU A 145 18.73 -19.67 11.75
N ASP A 146 19.93 -20.09 12.16
CA ASP A 146 21.18 -19.55 11.66
C ASP A 146 21.39 -20.08 10.24
N PHE A 147 20.94 -19.30 9.24
CA PHE A 147 20.73 -19.73 7.85
C PHE A 147 22.00 -20.25 7.14
N SER A 148 23.18 -19.88 7.63
CA SER A 148 24.47 -20.40 7.17
C SER A 148 24.59 -21.93 7.31
N SER A 149 23.94 -22.52 8.32
CA SER A 149 23.94 -23.98 8.56
C SER A 149 22.98 -24.77 7.66
N PHE A 150 22.02 -24.10 7.01
CA PHE A 150 20.95 -24.71 6.22
C PHE A 150 21.39 -25.11 4.80
N ARG A 151 22.32 -24.34 4.20
CA ARG A 151 22.85 -24.62 2.83
C ARG A 151 23.68 -25.90 2.77
N ASP A 152 24.22 -26.33 3.92
CA ASP A 152 25.11 -27.49 4.03
C ASP A 152 24.38 -28.80 4.41
N ASP A 153 23.06 -28.76 4.65
CA ASP A 153 22.27 -29.93 5.01
C ASP A 153 22.06 -30.90 3.82
N ALA A 154 22.11 -32.20 4.09
CA ALA A 154 21.86 -33.26 3.11
C ALA A 154 20.46 -33.16 2.48
N GLN A 155 19.46 -32.65 3.21
CA GLN A 155 18.11 -32.44 2.71
C GLN A 155 17.99 -31.27 1.73
N TRP A 156 18.80 -30.21 1.91
CA TRP A 156 18.86 -29.10 0.95
C TRP A 156 19.23 -29.59 -0.46
N ARG A 157 20.11 -30.59 -0.54
CA ARG A 157 20.53 -31.17 -1.83
C ARG A 157 19.42 -31.96 -2.54
N LEU A 158 18.47 -32.53 -1.79
CA LEU A 158 17.36 -33.33 -2.32
C LEU A 158 16.24 -32.49 -2.97
N PHE A 159 16.17 -31.20 -2.67
CA PHE A 159 15.20 -30.31 -3.31
C PHE A 159 15.55 -30.02 -4.78
N ASP A 160 14.53 -29.92 -5.63
CA ASP A 160 14.70 -29.54 -7.04
C ASP A 160 15.15 -28.07 -7.19
N ASN A 161 15.69 -27.71 -8.35
CA ASN A 161 16.24 -26.38 -8.59
C ASN A 161 15.19 -25.26 -8.51
N ASN A 162 13.92 -25.57 -8.80
CA ASN A 162 12.85 -24.58 -8.73
C ASN A 162 12.49 -24.28 -7.27
N THR A 163 12.44 -25.32 -6.43
CA THR A 163 12.28 -25.24 -4.97
C THR A 163 13.39 -24.41 -4.36
N LYS A 164 14.64 -24.71 -4.71
CA LYS A 164 15.81 -23.97 -4.24
C LYS A 164 15.69 -22.49 -4.59
N LYS A 165 15.33 -22.17 -5.84
CA LYS A 165 15.17 -20.78 -6.31
C LYS A 165 14.03 -20.03 -5.62
N ILE A 166 12.87 -20.69 -5.40
CA ILE A 166 11.74 -20.09 -4.68
C ILE A 166 12.13 -19.81 -3.23
N MET A 167 12.74 -20.78 -2.55
CA MET A 167 13.24 -20.58 -1.19
C MET A 167 14.28 -19.47 -1.16
N GLU A 168 15.28 -19.48 -2.03
CA GLU A 168 16.32 -18.44 -2.10
C GLU A 168 15.73 -17.04 -2.34
N THR A 169 14.67 -16.92 -3.14
CA THR A 169 13.97 -15.64 -3.37
C THR A 169 13.23 -15.16 -2.12
N ILE A 170 12.50 -16.07 -1.44
CA ILE A 170 11.80 -15.76 -0.19
C ILE A 170 12.82 -15.39 0.91
N ILE A 171 13.96 -16.08 0.96
CA ILE A 171 15.05 -15.83 1.90
C ILE A 171 15.73 -14.49 1.60
N ALA A 172 16.03 -14.16 0.34
CA ALA A 172 16.61 -12.88 -0.03
C ALA A 172 15.68 -11.71 0.33
N ASN A 173 14.37 -11.88 0.14
CA ASN A 173 13.37 -10.90 0.53
C ASN A 173 13.25 -10.78 2.06
N GLY A 174 13.33 -11.91 2.79
CA GLY A 174 13.29 -11.95 4.25
C GLY A 174 14.52 -11.31 4.91
N ILE A 175 15.73 -11.61 4.41
CA ILE A 175 16.99 -11.01 4.89
C ILE A 175 17.01 -9.50 4.59
N SER A 176 16.54 -9.09 3.41
CA SER A 176 16.38 -7.68 3.04
C SER A 176 15.41 -6.95 3.97
N LEU A 177 14.28 -7.59 4.30
CA LEU A 177 13.30 -7.05 5.25
C LEU A 177 13.89 -6.99 6.66
N GLN A 178 14.64 -8.01 7.09
CA GLN A 178 15.29 -8.05 8.40
C GLN A 178 16.33 -6.93 8.53
N ALA A 179 17.17 -6.74 7.52
CA ALA A 179 18.14 -5.64 7.48
C ALA A 179 17.45 -4.26 7.55
N LYS A 180 16.29 -4.10 6.91
CA LYS A 180 15.47 -2.88 7.00
C LYS A 180 14.86 -2.70 8.39
N ILE A 181 14.37 -3.77 9.02
CA ILE A 181 13.81 -3.74 10.38
C ILE A 181 14.89 -3.44 11.41
N ASP A 182 16.07 -4.06 11.30
CA ASP A 182 17.20 -3.83 12.21
C ASP A 182 17.76 -2.42 12.05
N HIS A 183 17.83 -1.90 10.82
CA HIS A 183 18.19 -0.51 10.55
C HIS A 183 17.16 0.47 11.14
N GLN A 184 15.87 0.19 11.01
CA GLN A 184 14.80 0.99 11.64
C GLN A 184 14.83 0.89 13.16
N THR A 185 15.12 -0.28 13.73
CA THR A 185 15.21 -0.48 15.18
C THR A 185 16.42 0.24 15.77
N ALA A 186 17.58 0.15 15.13
CA ALA A 186 18.79 0.87 15.53
C ALA A 186 18.62 2.40 15.44
N SER A 187 17.96 2.89 14.38
CA SER A 187 17.67 4.33 14.24
C SER A 187 16.59 4.83 15.21
N LEU A 188 15.67 3.97 15.66
CA LEU A 188 14.74 4.28 16.74
C LEU A 188 15.43 4.32 18.11
N SER A 189 16.36 3.41 18.39
CA SER A 189 17.17 3.43 19.63
C SER A 189 18.05 4.68 19.72
N LEU A 190 18.76 5.05 18.64
CA LEU A 190 19.56 6.28 18.58
C LEU A 190 18.72 7.56 18.79
N ARG A 191 17.47 7.56 18.33
CA ARG A 191 16.53 8.66 18.59
C ARG A 191 16.02 8.66 20.03
N HIS A 192 15.87 7.50 20.67
CA HIS A 192 15.45 7.39 22.06
C HIS A 192 16.53 7.91 23.01
N ASP A 193 17.79 7.55 22.78
CA ASP A 193 18.92 8.03 23.57
C ASP A 193 19.07 9.55 23.46
N HIS A 194 18.91 10.12 22.26
CA HIS A 194 18.93 11.56 22.06
C HIS A 194 17.77 12.29 22.76
N HIS A 195 16.58 11.67 22.81
CA HIS A 195 15.40 12.20 23.48
C HIS A 195 15.50 12.11 25.02
N GLU A 196 16.13 11.07 25.57
CA GLU A 196 16.41 10.98 27.01
C GLU A 196 17.43 12.05 27.43
N GLU A 197 18.49 12.28 26.65
CA GLU A 197 19.52 13.28 26.96
C GLU A 197 18.97 14.72 26.89
N THR A 198 18.10 15.02 25.90
CA THR A 198 17.40 16.32 25.85
C THR A 198 16.30 16.45 26.90
N ALA A 199 15.67 15.35 27.33
CA ALA A 199 14.69 15.37 28.41
C ALA A 199 15.37 15.65 29.77
N VAL A 200 16.56 15.10 30.02
CA VAL A 200 17.37 15.36 31.21
C VAL A 200 17.83 16.83 31.25
N GLN A 201 18.34 17.38 30.14
CA GLN A 201 18.70 18.81 30.06
C GLN A 201 17.50 19.75 30.30
N ARG A 202 16.33 19.43 29.73
CA ARG A 202 15.11 20.20 29.97
C ARG A 202 14.58 20.05 31.39
N HIS A 203 14.77 18.88 32.03
CA HIS A 203 14.42 18.69 33.43
C HIS A 203 15.32 19.51 34.36
N GLU A 204 16.60 19.64 34.01
CA GLU A 204 17.60 20.40 34.79
C GLU A 204 17.35 21.92 34.69
N GLU A 205 17.00 22.45 33.51
CA GLU A 205 16.56 23.85 33.32
C GLU A 205 15.25 24.19 34.06
N VAL A 206 14.33 23.22 34.14
CA VAL A 206 13.06 23.39 34.88
C VAL A 206 13.31 23.34 36.40
N LEU A 207 14.23 22.50 36.88
CA LEU A 207 14.61 22.44 38.29
C LEU A 207 15.30 23.73 38.76
N THR A 208 16.13 24.37 37.94
CA THR A 208 16.72 25.68 38.27
C THR A 208 15.69 26.79 38.32
N THR A 209 14.61 26.69 37.54
CA THR A 209 13.53 27.69 37.50
C THR A 209 12.53 27.52 38.67
N ILE A 210 12.43 26.32 39.23
CA ILE A 210 11.53 26.00 40.36
C ILE A 210 12.14 26.35 41.73
N GLN A 211 13.46 26.52 41.85
CA GLN A 211 14.13 26.84 43.12
C GLN A 211 13.86 28.25 43.68
N ASP A 212 13.22 29.15 42.92
CA ASP A 212 13.07 30.57 43.30
C ASP A 212 11.74 30.97 43.98
N LYS A 213 10.91 30.03 44.48
CA LYS A 213 9.75 30.39 45.32
C LYS A 213 9.54 29.45 46.52
N PRO A 214 9.42 29.98 47.75
CA PRO A 214 9.31 29.16 48.95
C PRO A 214 7.86 28.75 49.27
N VAL A 215 7.71 27.45 49.59
CA VAL A 215 6.81 26.88 50.63
C VAL A 215 5.32 26.78 50.24
N LEU A 216 4.69 25.60 50.21
CA LEU A 216 4.24 24.85 51.39
C LEU A 216 4.26 23.32 51.24
N SER A 217 4.77 22.72 52.31
CA SER A 217 4.79 21.32 52.73
C SER A 217 3.42 20.67 52.90
N SER A 218 3.28 19.42 52.45
CA SER A 218 2.91 18.22 53.27
C SER A 218 2.16 17.20 52.40
N VAL A 219 2.88 16.19 51.90
CA VAL A 219 2.27 14.99 51.30
C VAL A 219 2.02 13.98 52.40
N PHE A 220 0.74 13.74 52.67
CA PHE A 220 0.24 12.62 53.45
C PHE A 220 -0.02 11.47 52.46
N ILE A 221 0.67 10.33 52.62
CA ILE A 221 0.38 9.11 51.85
C ILE A 221 -0.45 8.17 52.75
N PRO A 222 -1.66 7.79 52.31
CA PRO A 222 -2.11 6.44 52.58
C PRO A 222 -2.57 5.70 51.32
N SER A 223 -2.25 4.42 51.37
CA SER A 223 -2.34 3.37 50.37
C SER A 223 -3.77 3.00 49.94
N ARG A 224 -3.88 2.59 48.66
CA ARG A 224 -4.87 1.67 48.05
C ARG A 224 -6.31 1.70 48.57
N GLN A 225 -7.19 2.28 47.77
CA GLN A 225 -8.55 1.74 47.58
C GLN A 225 -9.00 1.94 46.13
N THR A 226 -9.36 0.82 45.51
CA THR A 226 -10.10 0.73 44.26
C THR A 226 -11.43 1.45 44.41
N ASN A 227 -11.59 2.61 43.76
CA ASN A 227 -12.90 3.19 43.51
C ASN A 227 -12.96 3.62 42.04
N ARG A 228 -13.91 3.03 41.32
CA ARG A 228 -14.58 3.66 40.18
C ARG A 228 -15.04 5.05 40.66
N TRP A 229 -14.48 6.09 40.05
CA TRP A 229 -15.03 7.44 40.16
C TRP A 229 -15.38 7.87 38.74
N ASP A 230 -16.64 8.24 38.58
CA ASP A 230 -17.19 8.92 37.43
C ASP A 230 -16.33 10.16 37.12
N MET A 231 -15.42 10.04 36.15
CA MET A 231 -14.84 11.20 35.51
C MET A 231 -15.72 11.51 34.32
N GLU A 232 -16.33 12.70 34.29
CA GLU A 232 -16.78 13.30 33.03
C GLU A 232 -15.68 13.08 31.99
N PRO A 233 -16.01 12.59 30.78
CA PRO A 233 -15.01 12.30 29.79
C PRO A 233 -14.21 13.58 29.48
N ASP A 234 -12.95 13.64 29.93
CA ASP A 234 -12.04 14.75 29.59
C ASP A 234 -12.08 14.93 28.06
N PRO A 235 -12.50 16.10 27.54
CA PRO A 235 -12.60 16.33 26.10
C PRO A 235 -11.29 16.00 25.36
N ARG A 236 -10.15 16.15 26.03
CA ARG A 236 -8.83 15.78 25.48
C ARG A 236 -8.64 14.28 25.33
N ASN A 237 -9.28 13.47 26.18
CA ASN A 237 -9.26 12.01 26.07
C ASN A 237 -10.14 11.51 24.92
N VAL A 238 -11.35 12.07 24.75
CA VAL A 238 -12.23 11.76 23.61
C VAL A 238 -11.55 12.14 22.30
N GLN A 239 -10.97 13.34 22.24
CA GLN A 239 -10.24 13.83 21.09
C GLN A 239 -9.07 12.90 20.70
N ARG A 240 -8.24 12.51 21.66
CA ARG A 240 -7.12 11.58 21.43
C ARG A 240 -7.61 10.22 20.94
N LYS A 241 -8.71 9.72 21.52
CA LYS A 241 -9.33 8.45 21.12
C LYS A 241 -9.80 8.49 19.66
N ILE A 242 -10.48 9.57 19.25
CA ILE A 242 -10.93 9.75 17.86
C ILE A 242 -9.74 9.81 16.90
N LEU A 243 -8.69 10.58 17.21
CA LEU A 243 -7.49 10.66 16.37
C LEU A 243 -6.82 9.29 16.22
N ASN A 244 -6.73 8.51 17.31
CA ASN A 244 -6.18 7.16 17.27
C ASN A 244 -7.01 6.20 16.40
N LEU A 245 -8.34 6.33 16.40
CA LEU A 245 -9.24 5.50 15.57
C LEU A 245 -9.22 5.91 14.09
N LEU A 246 -8.88 7.17 13.80
CA LEU A 246 -8.70 7.65 12.44
C LEU A 246 -7.36 7.21 11.85
N ASP A 247 -6.32 7.03 12.67
CA ASP A 247 -5.03 6.54 12.18
C ASP A 247 -5.09 5.05 11.85
N PHE A 248 -4.27 4.63 10.90
CA PHE A 248 -4.06 3.21 10.59
C PHE A 248 -2.60 2.99 10.19
N ARG A 249 -2.03 1.87 10.65
CA ARG A 249 -0.59 1.61 10.60
C ARG A 249 0.01 1.77 9.20
N GLN A 250 -0.69 1.27 8.17
CA GLN A 250 -0.21 1.21 6.79
C GLN A 250 -0.39 2.52 6.00
N ARG A 251 -0.84 3.61 6.64
CA ARG A 251 -1.17 4.87 5.95
C ARG A 251 0.04 5.50 5.25
N ARG A 252 1.25 5.28 5.78
CA ARG A 252 2.50 5.85 5.24
C ARG A 252 3.25 4.92 4.29
N ASP A 253 2.97 3.62 4.33
CA ASP A 253 3.73 2.59 3.61
C ASP A 253 3.92 2.91 2.13
N ARG A 254 2.87 3.40 1.46
CA ARG A 254 2.96 3.72 0.03
C ARG A 254 3.85 4.93 -0.25
N HIS A 255 3.78 5.99 0.54
CA HIS A 255 4.67 7.15 0.38
C HIS A 255 6.13 6.75 0.63
N GLU A 256 6.36 5.91 1.64
CA GLU A 256 7.70 5.40 1.97
C GLU A 256 8.27 4.45 0.89
N ASP A 257 7.42 3.66 0.23
CA ASP A 257 7.80 2.74 -0.86
C ASP A 257 8.13 3.47 -2.18
N ILE A 258 7.55 4.64 -2.43
CA ILE A 258 7.84 5.41 -3.64
C ILE A 258 9.29 5.89 -3.60
N ALA A 259 10.06 5.53 -4.63
CA ALA A 259 11.44 5.95 -4.78
C ALA A 259 11.57 7.48 -4.82
N GLU A 260 12.63 8.01 -4.22
CA GLU A 260 12.97 9.43 -4.29
C GLU A 260 13.23 9.86 -5.74
N ALA A 261 12.83 11.09 -6.07
CA ALA A 261 13.16 11.67 -7.37
C ALA A 261 14.68 11.80 -7.51
N HIS A 262 15.17 11.64 -8.73
CA HIS A 262 16.59 11.86 -9.00
C HIS A 262 16.92 13.35 -8.81
N LYS A 263 18.08 13.68 -8.24
CA LYS A 263 18.45 15.06 -7.83
C LYS A 263 18.39 16.12 -8.95
N LYS A 264 18.36 15.69 -10.20
CA LYS A 264 18.35 16.55 -11.40
C LYS A 264 17.01 16.54 -12.15
N THR A 265 15.97 15.87 -11.63
CA THR A 265 14.68 15.70 -12.32
C THR A 265 13.59 16.54 -11.67
N PHE A 266 12.56 16.92 -12.43
CA PHE A 266 11.39 17.71 -12.00
C PHE A 266 11.67 19.16 -11.57
N GLU A 267 12.92 19.62 -11.64
CA GLU A 267 13.29 21.01 -11.36
C GLU A 267 12.54 22.03 -12.21
N TRP A 268 12.16 21.64 -13.43
CA TRP A 268 11.36 22.45 -14.34
C TRP A 268 9.97 22.80 -13.78
N LEU A 269 9.42 22.04 -12.82
CA LEU A 269 8.11 22.32 -12.23
C LEU A 269 8.10 23.64 -11.45
N TYR A 270 9.24 24.00 -10.86
CA TYR A 270 9.44 25.22 -10.08
C TYR A 270 10.07 26.35 -10.91
N GLN A 271 10.00 26.25 -12.24
CA GLN A 271 10.42 27.29 -13.16
C GLN A 271 9.20 27.91 -13.85
N HIS A 272 9.33 29.16 -14.31
CA HIS A 272 8.27 29.80 -15.07
C HIS A 272 8.06 29.08 -16.39
N ALA A 273 6.84 28.59 -16.63
CA ALA A 273 6.56 27.80 -17.83
C ALA A 273 6.69 28.63 -19.13
N GLU A 274 6.69 29.97 -19.07
CA GLU A 274 7.04 30.85 -20.21
C GLU A 274 8.44 30.56 -20.78
N CYS A 275 9.35 30.02 -19.97
CA CYS A 275 10.69 29.62 -20.40
C CYS A 275 10.70 28.43 -21.39
N TYR A 276 9.56 27.75 -21.56
CA TYR A 276 9.46 26.49 -22.32
C TYR A 276 8.50 26.52 -23.52
N ASN A 277 7.97 27.69 -23.94
CA ASN A 277 6.96 27.79 -25.03
C ASN A 277 5.78 26.78 -24.81
N LYS A 278 5.18 26.85 -23.61
CA LYS A 278 4.31 25.88 -22.89
C LYS A 278 3.51 24.82 -23.69
N PRO A 279 3.57 23.56 -23.21
CA PRO A 279 2.46 22.60 -23.30
C PRO A 279 1.70 22.31 -21.97
N TRP A 280 1.96 23.01 -20.86
CA TRP A 280 1.25 22.79 -19.57
C TRP A 280 0.94 24.08 -18.78
N ASP A 281 -0.02 23.99 -17.85
CA ASP A 281 -0.42 25.11 -16.98
C ASP A 281 0.60 25.35 -15.85
N ASN A 282 0.93 26.61 -15.56
CA ASN A 282 2.00 26.92 -14.61
C ASN A 282 1.63 26.47 -13.18
N PHE A 283 2.36 25.48 -12.67
CA PHE A 283 2.11 24.89 -11.34
C PHE A 283 2.34 25.91 -10.22
N LEU A 284 3.40 26.71 -10.27
CA LEU A 284 3.70 27.74 -9.28
C LEU A 284 2.60 28.80 -9.23
N GLU A 285 2.16 29.27 -10.40
CA GLU A 285 1.09 30.26 -10.51
C GLU A 285 -0.21 29.72 -9.94
N TRP A 286 -0.55 28.46 -10.21
CA TRP A 286 -1.71 27.82 -9.62
C TRP A 286 -1.58 27.65 -8.09
N LEU A 287 -0.42 27.19 -7.62
CA LEU A 287 -0.16 26.95 -6.20
C LEU A 287 -0.19 28.25 -5.39
N GLN A 288 0.27 29.36 -5.97
CA GLN A 288 0.26 30.68 -5.35
C GLN A 288 -1.10 31.38 -5.48
N ASN A 289 -1.64 31.46 -6.70
CA ASN A 289 -2.77 32.34 -7.04
C ASN A 289 -4.01 31.63 -7.55
N GLY A 290 -3.87 30.41 -8.06
CA GLY A 290 -4.98 29.60 -8.54
C GLY A 290 -5.87 29.05 -7.43
N THR A 291 -6.92 28.33 -7.84
CA THR A 291 -7.88 27.65 -6.97
C THR A 291 -8.31 26.32 -7.61
N GLY A 292 -8.99 25.49 -6.84
CA GLY A 292 -9.60 24.27 -7.37
C GLY A 292 -8.60 23.14 -7.63
N ILE A 293 -8.77 22.43 -8.75
CA ILE A 293 -7.96 21.25 -9.10
C ILE A 293 -6.77 21.63 -9.98
N TYR A 294 -5.63 21.03 -9.68
CA TYR A 294 -4.51 20.82 -10.59
C TYR A 294 -4.34 19.32 -10.87
N TRP A 295 -4.40 18.93 -12.13
CA TRP A 295 -4.39 17.53 -12.54
C TRP A 295 -3.07 17.12 -13.20
N VAL A 296 -2.34 16.23 -12.53
CA VAL A 296 -1.13 15.59 -13.03
C VAL A 296 -1.53 14.30 -13.74
N ASN A 297 -1.62 14.33 -15.06
CA ASN A 297 -1.95 13.14 -15.83
C ASN A 297 -0.72 12.55 -16.53
N GLY A 298 -0.79 11.26 -16.82
CA GLY A 298 0.24 10.62 -17.62
C GLY A 298 0.15 9.10 -17.72
N LYS A 299 0.90 8.54 -18.67
CA LYS A 299 0.93 7.10 -18.95
C LYS A 299 1.46 6.29 -17.74
N ALA A 300 1.20 4.99 -17.73
CA ALA A 300 1.80 4.10 -16.73
C ALA A 300 3.34 4.18 -16.82
N GLY A 301 4.02 4.22 -15.67
CA GLY A 301 5.48 4.32 -15.62
C GLY A 301 6.06 5.71 -15.95
N SER A 302 5.25 6.74 -16.19
CA SER A 302 5.75 8.09 -16.49
C SER A 302 6.33 8.86 -15.30
N GLY A 303 6.35 8.27 -14.09
CA GLY A 303 6.87 8.91 -12.88
C GLY A 303 5.88 9.75 -12.08
N LYS A 304 4.55 9.58 -12.26
CA LYS A 304 3.53 10.39 -11.55
C LYS A 304 3.68 10.34 -10.02
N SER A 305 3.71 9.15 -9.43
CA SER A 305 3.84 8.99 -7.98
C SER A 305 5.16 9.56 -7.45
N THR A 306 6.25 9.44 -8.22
CA THR A 306 7.54 10.07 -7.91
C THR A 306 7.45 11.59 -7.94
N LEU A 307 6.78 12.18 -8.93
CA LEU A 307 6.51 13.63 -8.98
C LEU A 307 5.63 14.08 -7.81
N MET A 308 4.57 13.33 -7.50
CA MET A 308 3.65 13.64 -6.40
C MET A 308 4.35 13.58 -5.05
N LYS A 309 5.23 12.60 -4.83
CA LYS A 309 6.09 12.53 -3.64
C LYS A 309 7.08 13.69 -3.61
N PHE A 310 7.73 13.98 -4.73
CA PHE A 310 8.64 15.13 -4.85
C PHE A 310 7.94 16.43 -4.44
N VAL A 311 6.74 16.71 -4.95
CA VAL A 311 5.95 17.88 -4.57
C VAL A 311 5.54 17.85 -3.09
N ASP A 312 5.22 16.69 -2.54
CA ASP A 312 4.85 16.59 -1.12
C ASP A 312 6.04 16.95 -0.21
N ASP A 313 7.24 16.48 -0.53
CA ASP A 313 8.41 16.59 0.34
C ASP A 313 9.24 17.88 0.08
N GLU A 314 8.96 18.60 -1.01
CA GLU A 314 9.76 19.73 -1.47
C GLU A 314 9.55 21.03 -0.66
N VAL A 315 10.67 21.69 -0.31
CA VAL A 315 10.66 22.92 0.50
C VAL A 315 10.03 24.08 -0.27
N ARG A 316 10.28 24.17 -1.58
CA ARG A 316 9.70 25.22 -2.44
C ARG A 316 8.17 25.18 -2.46
N THR A 317 7.56 23.99 -2.39
CA THR A 317 6.10 23.85 -2.28
C THR A 317 5.59 24.51 -1.00
N HIS A 318 6.24 24.25 0.13
CA HIS A 318 5.88 24.84 1.42
C HIS A 318 6.01 26.36 1.38
N GLN A 319 7.10 26.89 0.83
CA GLN A 319 7.30 28.34 0.67
C GLN A 319 6.17 29.00 -0.15
N VAL A 320 5.73 28.36 -1.24
CA VAL A 320 4.65 28.90 -2.07
C VAL A 320 3.29 28.80 -1.37
N LEU A 321 3.07 27.74 -0.60
CA LEU A 321 1.88 27.61 0.25
C LEU A 321 1.86 28.65 1.37
N ASP A 322 3.01 29.03 1.93
CA ASP A 322 3.10 30.10 2.93
C ASP A 322 2.69 31.45 2.34
N ILE A 323 3.09 31.75 1.10
CA ILE A 323 2.62 32.95 0.38
C ILE A 323 1.09 32.94 0.21
N TRP A 324 0.52 31.78 -0.08
CA TRP A 324 -0.95 31.64 -0.13
C TRP A 324 -1.59 31.86 1.24
N ALA A 325 -1.00 31.35 2.32
CA ALA A 325 -1.44 31.56 3.69
C ALA A 325 -1.44 33.04 4.10
N GLU A 326 -0.36 33.76 3.79
CA GLU A 326 -0.19 35.18 4.11
C GLU A 326 -1.24 36.06 3.42
N ARG A 327 -1.61 35.72 2.18
CA ARG A 327 -2.53 36.53 1.37
C ARG A 327 -3.92 36.68 1.97
N ASN A 328 -4.46 35.63 2.59
CA ASN A 328 -5.76 35.66 3.25
C ASN A 328 -5.67 35.58 4.78
N GLY A 329 -4.45 35.51 5.34
CA GLY A 329 -4.20 35.45 6.77
C GLY A 329 -4.63 34.14 7.42
N LEU A 330 -4.82 33.06 6.65
CA LEU A 330 -5.28 31.77 7.14
C LEU A 330 -4.17 30.71 7.07
N PRO A 331 -4.01 29.89 8.12
CA PRO A 331 -3.00 28.82 8.11
C PRO A 331 -3.31 27.78 7.03
N VAL A 332 -2.29 27.26 6.35
CA VAL A 332 -2.42 26.16 5.40
C VAL A 332 -2.22 24.82 6.10
N VAL A 333 -3.16 23.91 5.89
CA VAL A 333 -3.09 22.52 6.33
C VAL A 333 -2.93 21.64 5.10
N LYS A 334 -1.75 21.02 4.98
CA LYS A 334 -1.46 20.02 3.95
C LYS A 334 -1.88 18.62 4.41
N ALA A 335 -2.57 17.88 3.55
CA ALA A 335 -2.83 16.46 3.75
C ALA A 335 -2.66 15.68 2.44
N SER A 336 -2.01 14.52 2.53
CA SER A 336 -1.63 13.74 1.35
C SER A 336 -2.14 12.30 1.42
N TYR A 337 -2.47 11.71 0.27
CA TYR A 337 -2.86 10.31 0.16
C TYR A 337 -2.33 9.69 -1.13
N TYR A 338 -1.87 8.45 -1.03
CA TYR A 338 -1.34 7.68 -2.16
C TYR A 338 -2.13 6.38 -2.26
N PHE A 339 -2.90 6.23 -3.34
CA PHE A 339 -3.53 4.96 -3.64
C PHE A 339 -2.46 3.91 -3.92
N TRP A 340 -2.78 2.66 -3.56
CA TRP A 340 -1.88 1.54 -3.83
C TRP A 340 -2.67 0.30 -4.21
N ASN A 341 -2.73 0.00 -5.51
CA ASN A 341 -3.52 -1.14 -6.00
C ASN A 341 -3.00 -2.51 -5.52
N THR A 342 -1.78 -2.61 -4.98
CA THR A 342 -1.28 -3.84 -4.32
C THR A 342 -1.28 -3.75 -2.79
N GLY A 343 -1.77 -2.65 -2.23
CA GLY A 343 -1.86 -2.44 -0.78
C GLY A 343 -3.02 -3.18 -0.10
N THR A 344 -3.31 -2.77 1.13
CA THR A 344 -4.45 -3.22 1.93
C THR A 344 -5.80 -2.72 1.39
N ALA A 345 -6.91 -3.30 1.87
CA ALA A 345 -8.26 -2.83 1.54
C ALA A 345 -8.46 -1.34 1.89
N MET A 346 -7.86 -0.87 2.99
CA MET A 346 -7.92 0.55 3.36
C MET A 346 -7.20 1.42 2.33
N GLN A 347 -5.99 1.02 1.90
CA GLN A 347 -5.18 1.77 0.92
C GLN A 347 -5.83 1.87 -0.48
N LYS A 348 -6.82 1.02 -0.78
CA LYS A 348 -7.56 1.01 -2.04
C LYS A 348 -8.99 1.52 -1.94
N SER A 349 -9.42 2.04 -0.78
CA SER A 349 -10.82 2.41 -0.54
C SER A 349 -11.04 3.91 -0.39
N ARG A 350 -12.25 4.38 -0.73
CA ARG A 350 -12.71 5.75 -0.43
C ARG A 350 -12.67 6.05 1.07
N LYS A 351 -12.98 5.05 1.91
CA LYS A 351 -12.89 5.19 3.37
C LYS A 351 -11.45 5.50 3.79
N GLY A 352 -10.47 4.72 3.33
CA GLY A 352 -9.07 4.94 3.67
C GLY A 352 -8.52 6.28 3.17
N LEU A 353 -8.91 6.70 1.96
CA LEU A 353 -8.62 8.03 1.42
C LEU A 353 -9.12 9.14 2.36
N LEU A 354 -10.44 9.18 2.61
CA LEU A 354 -11.04 10.26 3.40
C LEU A 354 -10.58 10.21 4.85
N GLN A 355 -10.42 9.02 5.43
CA GLN A 355 -9.97 8.82 6.80
C GLN A 355 -8.52 9.27 7.00
N SER A 356 -7.63 8.96 6.06
CA SER A 356 -6.23 9.41 6.09
C SER A 356 -6.12 10.93 6.00
N LEU A 357 -6.85 11.55 5.06
CA LEU A 357 -6.86 13.01 4.91
C LEU A 357 -7.45 13.68 6.15
N LEU A 358 -8.58 13.16 6.67
CA LEU A 358 -9.22 13.67 7.87
C LEU A 358 -8.30 13.57 9.09
N TYR A 359 -7.63 12.44 9.30
CA TYR A 359 -6.63 12.27 10.37
C TYR A 359 -5.56 13.36 10.30
N GLN A 360 -4.99 13.61 9.12
CA GLN A 360 -3.93 14.59 8.91
C GLN A 360 -4.39 16.03 9.14
N ILE A 361 -5.64 16.35 8.77
CA ILE A 361 -6.26 17.65 9.00
C ILE A 361 -6.50 17.85 10.50
N LEU A 362 -7.19 16.91 11.15
CA LEU A 362 -7.55 17.01 12.56
C LEU A 362 -6.35 16.95 13.50
N SER A 363 -5.28 16.24 13.12
CA SER A 363 -4.03 16.23 13.89
C SER A 363 -3.35 17.60 13.90
N ARG A 364 -3.52 18.40 12.84
CA ARG A 364 -2.97 19.76 12.73
C ARG A 364 -3.92 20.84 13.24
N GLN A 365 -5.22 20.58 13.24
CA GLN A 365 -6.26 21.47 13.76
C GLN A 365 -7.11 20.73 14.80
N PRO A 366 -6.57 20.46 16.00
CA PRO A 366 -7.21 19.58 16.98
C PRO A 366 -8.58 20.12 17.44
N GLN A 367 -8.78 21.43 17.41
CA GLN A 367 -10.05 22.09 17.74
C GLN A 367 -11.21 21.69 16.80
N LEU A 368 -10.92 21.17 15.61
CA LEU A 368 -11.95 20.70 14.68
C LEU A 368 -12.52 19.34 15.08
N VAL A 369 -11.85 18.57 15.94
CA VAL A 369 -12.30 17.21 16.30
C VAL A 369 -13.69 17.24 16.94
N SER A 370 -13.94 18.19 17.85
CA SER A 370 -15.25 18.37 18.49
C SER A 370 -16.32 18.87 17.53
N VAL A 371 -15.93 19.63 16.50
CA VAL A 371 -16.86 20.10 15.45
C VAL A 371 -17.25 18.95 14.52
N THR A 372 -16.29 18.15 14.09
CA THR A 372 -16.52 17.08 13.12
C THR A 372 -17.21 15.86 13.74
N PHE A 373 -16.97 15.60 15.02
CA PHE A 373 -17.48 14.44 15.76
C PHE A 373 -18.25 14.85 17.02
N SER A 374 -19.08 15.90 16.94
CA SER A 374 -19.83 16.42 18.11
C SER A 374 -20.58 15.34 18.87
N SER A 375 -21.19 14.37 18.17
CA SER A 375 -21.92 13.25 18.78
C SER A 375 -21.08 12.40 19.75
N ALA A 376 -19.77 12.31 19.55
CA ALA A 376 -18.86 11.58 20.43
C ALA A 376 -18.47 12.38 21.68
N PHE A 377 -18.71 13.70 21.69
CA PHE A 377 -18.51 14.58 22.85
C PHE A 377 -19.82 14.83 23.60
N ASP A 378 -20.95 14.83 22.90
CA ASP A 378 -22.28 15.10 23.47
C ASP A 378 -22.89 13.86 24.15
N ASN A 379 -22.40 12.65 23.84
CA ASN A 379 -22.92 11.39 24.36
C ASN A 379 -21.84 10.62 25.14
N GLU A 380 -21.99 10.53 26.46
CA GLU A 380 -21.06 9.79 27.33
C GLU A 380 -21.03 8.28 27.04
N ASP A 381 -22.15 7.72 26.57
CA ASP A 381 -22.29 6.31 26.20
C ASP A 381 -22.05 6.07 24.69
N PHE A 382 -21.29 6.97 24.02
CA PHE A 382 -21.01 6.82 22.59
C PHE A 382 -20.28 5.49 22.30
N ASP A 383 -20.90 4.65 21.47
CA ASP A 383 -20.31 3.38 21.05
C ASP A 383 -19.22 3.60 20.01
N PHE A 384 -17.98 3.28 20.39
CA PHE A 384 -16.81 3.37 19.52
C PHE A 384 -16.50 2.08 18.76
N GLY A 385 -17.34 1.04 18.85
CA GLY A 385 -17.09 -0.29 18.27
C GLY A 385 -16.66 -0.25 16.80
N ASP A 386 -17.61 -0.08 15.89
CA ASP A 386 -17.33 -0.01 14.44
C ASP A 386 -16.97 1.42 13.96
N PHE A 387 -16.67 2.32 14.90
CA PHE A 387 -16.41 3.72 14.63
C PHE A 387 -14.97 3.97 14.14
N PRO A 388 -14.76 4.89 13.17
CA PRO A 388 -15.78 5.57 12.38
C PRO A 388 -16.16 4.73 11.14
N SER A 389 -17.45 4.68 10.82
CA SER A 389 -17.97 4.17 9.55
C SER A 389 -17.63 5.10 8.38
N TYR A 390 -17.80 4.64 7.13
CA TYR A 390 -17.54 5.48 5.96
C TYR A 390 -18.41 6.75 5.93
N SER A 391 -19.69 6.65 6.29
CA SER A 391 -20.61 7.80 6.32
C SER A 391 -20.19 8.83 7.36
N GLU A 392 -19.71 8.39 8.53
CA GLU A 392 -19.19 9.26 9.58
C GLU A 392 -17.89 9.94 9.16
N VAL A 393 -16.95 9.20 8.57
CA VAL A 393 -15.72 9.78 8.00
C VAL A 393 -16.05 10.81 6.93
N LYS A 394 -16.94 10.48 5.97
CA LYS A 394 -17.35 11.39 4.89
C LYS A 394 -18.03 12.63 5.44
N ARG A 395 -18.92 12.49 6.43
CA ARG A 395 -19.59 13.61 7.10
C ARG A 395 -18.57 14.50 7.81
N ALA A 396 -17.68 13.92 8.60
CA ALA A 396 -16.64 14.63 9.33
C ALA A 396 -15.68 15.36 8.39
N PHE A 397 -15.28 14.73 7.29
CA PHE A 397 -14.45 15.35 6.26
C PHE A 397 -15.15 16.52 5.58
N ASN A 398 -16.42 16.39 5.21
CA ASN A 398 -17.21 17.51 4.67
C ASN A 398 -17.39 18.66 5.67
N LEU A 399 -17.49 18.37 6.97
CA LEU A 399 -17.52 19.42 8.00
C LEU A 399 -16.17 20.13 8.10
N ALA A 400 -15.05 19.39 8.11
CA ALA A 400 -13.71 19.99 8.09
C ALA A 400 -13.48 20.87 6.84
N LEU A 401 -13.97 20.44 5.67
CA LEU A 401 -13.91 21.22 4.43
C LEU A 401 -14.67 22.55 4.54
N ARG A 402 -15.79 22.62 5.28
CA ARG A 402 -16.57 23.87 5.42
C ARG A 402 -15.85 24.94 6.23
N GLU A 403 -14.92 24.54 7.09
CA GLU A 403 -14.08 25.46 7.86
C GLU A 403 -12.94 26.05 7.00
N SER A 404 -12.76 25.52 5.78
CA SER A 404 -11.83 26.05 4.80
C SER A 404 -12.26 27.41 4.26
N GLY A 405 -11.31 28.31 4.06
CA GLY A 405 -11.55 29.68 3.62
C GLY A 405 -12.01 30.63 4.72
N GLU A 406 -12.36 30.12 5.91
CA GLU A 406 -12.69 30.92 7.10
C GLU A 406 -11.70 30.73 8.25
N LYS A 407 -11.30 29.48 8.53
CA LYS A 407 -10.39 29.15 9.64
C LYS A 407 -9.04 28.62 9.18
N MET A 408 -9.00 28.01 8.01
CA MET A 408 -7.78 27.45 7.41
C MET A 408 -7.89 27.41 5.90
N ASN A 409 -6.76 27.21 5.25
CA ASN A 409 -6.66 26.79 3.87
C ASN A 409 -6.31 25.29 3.84
N LEU A 410 -6.89 24.54 2.91
CA LEU A 410 -6.63 23.12 2.71
C LEU A 410 -5.90 22.89 1.39
N PHE A 411 -4.69 22.32 1.48
CA PHE A 411 -3.99 21.77 0.32
C PHE A 411 -4.02 20.25 0.40
N LEU A 412 -4.76 19.62 -0.52
CA LEU A 412 -4.92 18.17 -0.56
C LEU A 412 -4.20 17.58 -1.76
N LEU A 413 -3.31 16.63 -1.50
CA LEU A 413 -2.53 15.93 -2.52
C LEU A 413 -3.00 14.47 -2.59
N ILE A 414 -3.50 14.03 -3.74
CA ILE A 414 -3.99 12.66 -3.93
C ILE A 414 -3.34 12.04 -5.16
N ASP A 415 -2.50 11.04 -4.94
CA ASP A 415 -1.84 10.28 -6.00
C ASP A 415 -2.60 9.01 -6.36
N GLY A 416 -2.73 8.75 -7.66
CA GLY A 416 -3.19 7.47 -8.20
C GLY A 416 -4.71 7.26 -8.15
N LEU A 417 -5.53 8.24 -8.56
CA LEU A 417 -6.99 8.04 -8.58
C LEU A 417 -7.43 6.84 -9.44
N ASP A 418 -6.62 6.43 -10.44
CA ASP A 418 -6.85 5.23 -11.25
C ASP A 418 -6.46 3.90 -10.56
N GLU A 419 -5.80 3.96 -9.40
CA GLU A 419 -5.47 2.80 -8.56
C GLU A 419 -6.54 2.49 -7.51
N TYR A 420 -7.66 3.23 -7.55
CA TYR A 420 -8.84 2.94 -6.75
C TYR A 420 -9.48 1.61 -7.20
N ASP A 421 -9.68 0.68 -6.27
CA ASP A 421 -10.28 -0.64 -6.53
C ASP A 421 -11.81 -0.51 -6.65
N ALA A 422 -12.25 -0.03 -7.82
CA ALA A 422 -13.62 0.36 -8.09
C ALA A 422 -13.99 0.13 -9.56
N ASP A 423 -15.29 0.06 -9.81
CA ASP A 423 -15.79 0.11 -11.17
C ASP A 423 -15.77 1.53 -11.77
N GLY A 424 -16.09 1.64 -13.05
CA GLY A 424 -16.11 2.93 -13.74
C GLY A 424 -17.12 3.94 -13.17
N SER A 425 -18.22 3.48 -12.55
CA SER A 425 -19.23 4.36 -11.95
C SER A 425 -18.70 4.97 -10.65
N GLU A 426 -18.08 4.17 -9.80
CA GLU A 426 -17.49 4.64 -8.55
C GLU A 426 -16.31 5.59 -8.79
N MET A 427 -15.50 5.38 -9.83
CA MET A 427 -14.47 6.33 -10.24
C MET A 427 -15.07 7.67 -10.68
N SER A 428 -16.18 7.67 -11.41
CA SER A 428 -16.89 8.89 -11.81
C SER A 428 -17.44 9.63 -10.60
N GLU A 429 -18.08 8.94 -9.67
CA GLU A 429 -18.55 9.54 -8.42
C GLU A 429 -17.43 10.18 -7.60
N LEU A 430 -16.24 9.56 -7.60
CA LEU A 430 -15.08 10.10 -6.91
C LEU A 430 -14.57 11.38 -7.60
N ALA A 431 -14.51 11.37 -8.94
CA ALA A 431 -14.10 12.53 -9.72
C ALA A 431 -15.09 13.70 -9.56
N GLU A 432 -16.39 13.44 -9.61
CA GLU A 432 -17.46 14.41 -9.35
C GLU A 432 -17.40 14.97 -7.92
N TYR A 433 -17.11 14.11 -6.95
CA TYR A 433 -16.92 14.54 -5.57
C TYR A 433 -15.74 15.51 -5.44
N PHE A 434 -14.59 15.22 -6.08
CA PHE A 434 -13.45 16.12 -6.07
C PHE A 434 -13.73 17.44 -6.79
N GLN A 435 -14.47 17.43 -7.90
CA GLN A 435 -14.94 18.66 -8.55
C GLN A 435 -15.89 19.47 -7.67
N THR A 436 -16.71 18.81 -6.86
CA THR A 436 -17.62 19.49 -5.94
C THR A 436 -16.84 20.20 -4.85
N ILE A 437 -15.91 19.50 -4.18
CA ILE A 437 -15.17 20.09 -3.07
C ILE A 437 -14.11 21.11 -3.53
N SER A 438 -13.65 21.05 -4.78
CA SER A 438 -12.73 22.05 -5.34
C SER A 438 -13.35 23.44 -5.48
N ASN A 439 -14.69 23.54 -5.45
CA ASN A 439 -15.39 24.82 -5.46
C ASN A 439 -15.49 25.47 -4.06
N ILE A 440 -15.06 24.77 -3.01
CA ILE A 440 -15.05 25.31 -1.64
C ILE A 440 -13.89 26.29 -1.51
N SER A 441 -14.17 27.47 -0.94
CA SER A 441 -13.14 28.48 -0.70
C SER A 441 -12.01 27.95 0.18
N GLY A 442 -10.78 28.36 -0.12
CA GLY A 442 -9.60 27.90 0.61
C GLY A 442 -9.19 26.44 0.34
N VAL A 443 -9.85 25.71 -0.57
CA VAL A 443 -9.46 24.34 -0.95
C VAL A 443 -8.67 24.35 -2.27
N LYS A 444 -7.50 23.70 -2.25
CA LYS A 444 -6.71 23.35 -3.45
C LYS A 444 -6.48 21.85 -3.50
N LEU A 445 -6.70 21.26 -4.66
CA LEU A 445 -6.54 19.82 -4.90
C LEU A 445 -5.44 19.59 -5.94
N LEU A 446 -4.39 18.87 -5.57
CA LEU A 446 -3.42 18.31 -6.50
C LEU A 446 -3.73 16.83 -6.69
N LEU A 447 -4.21 16.46 -7.87
CA LEU A 447 -4.69 15.11 -8.18
C LEU A 447 -3.80 14.47 -9.24
N SER A 448 -3.46 13.19 -9.10
CA SER A 448 -2.79 12.42 -10.16
C SER A 448 -3.63 11.23 -10.63
N SER A 449 -3.59 10.96 -11.93
CA SER A 449 -4.15 9.71 -12.48
C SER A 449 -3.63 9.40 -13.89
N ARG A 450 -3.92 8.20 -14.38
CA ARG A 450 -3.91 7.94 -15.82
C ARG A 450 -5.01 8.75 -16.53
N PRO A 451 -4.80 9.13 -17.80
CA PRO A 451 -5.81 9.79 -18.62
C PRO A 451 -6.89 8.77 -19.05
N LEU A 452 -7.65 8.26 -18.09
CA LEU A 452 -8.83 7.44 -18.35
C LEU A 452 -10.00 8.37 -18.72
N PRO A 453 -10.95 7.93 -19.57
CA PRO A 453 -12.05 8.78 -20.05
C PRO A 453 -12.80 9.50 -18.92
N THR A 454 -13.06 8.82 -17.80
CA THR A 454 -13.70 9.38 -16.61
C THR A 454 -12.97 10.60 -16.04
N PHE A 455 -11.64 10.53 -15.91
CA PHE A 455 -10.86 11.63 -15.36
C PHE A 455 -10.58 12.72 -16.40
N GLU A 456 -10.42 12.35 -17.67
CA GLU A 456 -10.33 13.33 -18.77
C GLU A 456 -11.62 14.15 -18.86
N GLU A 457 -12.78 13.50 -18.84
CA GLU A 457 -14.07 14.19 -18.89
C GLU A 457 -14.26 15.12 -17.70
N ALA A 458 -13.91 14.64 -16.50
CA ALA A 458 -14.03 15.42 -15.27
C ALA A 458 -13.05 16.59 -15.21
N PHE A 459 -11.77 16.41 -15.55
CA PHE A 459 -10.70 17.37 -15.20
C PHE A 459 -10.12 18.15 -16.39
N LYS A 460 -10.56 17.91 -17.63
CA LYS A 460 -10.02 18.60 -18.84
C LYS A 460 -10.06 20.13 -18.81
N GLN A 461 -10.95 20.74 -18.01
CA GLN A 461 -11.09 22.20 -17.88
C GLN A 461 -10.27 22.77 -16.71
N ASN A 462 -9.67 21.91 -15.88
CA ASN A 462 -8.84 22.30 -14.77
C ASN A 462 -7.39 22.52 -15.23
N ALA A 463 -6.61 23.22 -14.41
CA ALA A 463 -5.18 23.36 -14.64
C ALA A 463 -4.53 21.97 -14.66
N GLN A 464 -3.64 21.70 -15.61
CA GLN A 464 -3.10 20.36 -15.79
C GLN A 464 -1.69 20.34 -16.37
N LEU A 465 -1.02 19.22 -16.15
CA LEU A 465 0.18 18.84 -16.87
C LEU A 465 0.12 17.39 -17.31
N ARG A 466 0.78 17.11 -18.43
CA ARG A 466 0.89 15.77 -19.01
C ARG A 466 2.33 15.29 -18.91
N LEU A 467 2.59 14.42 -17.94
CA LEU A 467 3.95 14.19 -17.45
C LEU A 467 4.90 13.65 -18.52
N GLN A 468 4.47 12.71 -19.36
CA GLN A 468 5.33 12.15 -20.41
C GLN A 468 5.79 13.16 -21.47
N ASP A 469 5.14 14.32 -21.57
CA ASP A 469 5.51 15.36 -22.53
C ASP A 469 6.61 16.28 -21.95
N LEU A 470 6.92 16.15 -20.65
CA LEU A 470 7.82 17.04 -19.90
C LEU A 470 9.09 16.35 -19.38
N THR A 471 9.09 15.02 -19.27
CA THR A 471 10.20 14.27 -18.65
C THR A 471 11.30 13.85 -19.62
N ALA A 472 11.27 14.27 -20.89
CA ALA A 472 12.27 13.82 -21.87
C ALA A 472 13.70 14.22 -21.47
N ALA A 473 13.92 15.49 -21.10
CA ALA A 473 15.21 15.98 -20.62
C ALA A 473 15.63 15.31 -19.30
N ASP A 474 14.68 15.12 -18.39
CA ASP A 474 14.89 14.44 -17.10
C ASP A 474 15.36 12.99 -17.30
N ILE A 475 14.75 12.25 -18.23
CA ILE A 475 15.14 10.87 -18.57
C ILE A 475 16.57 10.86 -19.12
N THR A 476 16.90 11.76 -20.04
CA THR A 476 18.27 11.88 -20.57
C THR A 476 19.27 12.14 -19.45
N ALA A 477 19.01 13.13 -18.60
CA ALA A 477 19.88 13.48 -17.47
C ALA A 477 20.04 12.31 -16.49
N PHE A 478 18.97 11.57 -16.21
CA PHE A 478 19.03 10.37 -15.36
C PHE A 478 19.88 9.26 -16.00
N VAL A 479 19.70 8.98 -17.28
CA VAL A 479 20.43 7.93 -18.00
C VAL A 479 21.92 8.28 -18.09
N GLU A 480 22.26 9.53 -18.44
CA GLU A 480 23.65 10.01 -18.49
C GLU A 480 24.33 9.89 -17.13
N ASP A 481 23.67 10.32 -16.05
CA ASP A 481 24.21 10.22 -14.69
C ASP A 481 24.42 8.77 -14.27
N LYS A 482 23.46 7.88 -14.55
CA LYS A 482 23.59 6.45 -14.24
C LYS A 482 24.68 5.75 -15.05
N ILE A 483 24.86 6.09 -16.32
CA ILE A 483 25.90 5.51 -17.17
C ILE A 483 27.28 6.01 -16.74
N THR A 484 27.45 7.33 -16.55
CA THR A 484 28.75 7.91 -16.18
C THR A 484 29.23 7.51 -14.78
N THR A 485 28.30 7.24 -13.86
CA THR A 485 28.62 6.73 -12.51
C THR A 485 28.76 5.21 -12.45
N HIS A 486 28.49 4.49 -13.53
CA HIS A 486 28.60 3.04 -13.55
C HIS A 486 30.07 2.61 -13.61
N GLN A 487 30.53 1.87 -12.60
CA GLN A 487 31.93 1.43 -12.45
C GLN A 487 32.51 0.80 -13.73
N ARG A 488 31.73 -0.06 -14.41
CA ARG A 488 32.17 -0.72 -15.65
C ARG A 488 32.41 0.25 -16.81
N ILE A 489 31.65 1.35 -16.89
CA ILE A 489 31.83 2.37 -17.92
C ILE A 489 33.12 3.15 -17.62
N GLN A 490 33.35 3.49 -16.35
CA GLN A 490 34.55 4.18 -15.91
C GLN A 490 35.82 3.38 -16.22
N GLU A 491 35.82 2.07 -15.91
CA GLU A 491 36.91 1.15 -16.25
C GLU A 491 37.23 1.10 -17.76
N LEU A 492 36.19 1.14 -18.60
CA LEU A 492 36.33 1.12 -20.06
C LEU A 492 36.81 2.46 -20.63
N THR A 493 36.48 3.58 -19.99
CA THR A 493 36.95 4.91 -20.40
C THR A 493 38.36 5.24 -19.89
N GLU A 494 38.87 4.52 -18.90
CA GLU A 494 40.27 4.66 -18.40
C GLU A 494 41.27 3.81 -19.20
N THR A 495 40.81 2.92 -20.09
CA THR A 495 41.66 2.03 -20.89
C THR A 495 41.96 2.52 -22.32
N ASP A 496 41.44 3.69 -22.70
CA ASP A 496 41.81 4.47 -23.90
C ASP A 496 42.66 5.69 -23.50
#